data_AF-A0A935J0F2-F1
#
_entry.id   AF-A0A935J0F2-F1
#
_cell.length_a   1.000
_cell.length_b   1.000
_cell.length_c   1.000
_cell.angle_alpha   90.00
_cell.angle_beta   90.00
_cell.angle_gamma   90.00
#
_symmetry.space_group_name_H-M   'P 1'
#
loop_
_entity.id
_entity.type
_entity.pdbx_description
1 polymer ?
#
loop_
_entity_poly.entity_id
_entity_poly.type
_entity_poly.pdbx_seq_one_letter_code
_entity_poly.pdbx_strand_id
1 'polypeptide(L)'
;MENSKKRRFVIAFTIITFTFLILLFSPLNDSVRAFYDKTHAVAIFLRFDAEILEKSSAGPYYRGLLIKHGEEQYQIVNAHPEHLDEFWQVVDLFTLGIEALVNGEGDTVRITEEQINRLKEEWEWEAQFASESFREDIEKELERFPLDNFVGMTVSEAWGVIDSSWSSDPPATVETAPAVVVTATPFPKCYFLPDSDCSTKLPIVPNTNDLWVYHNSNKIYFEAPGNWNIQKGVAGPEVFYFYMIPPPESPEDSRIKGISLIISNLVINNSDPDEFLRFPQMVFTQPISQWENLISHTRTSEPQSFDTHWKQSVYLIDFQGIEILWKEPSIFLEAFLYNKDEQIAIFLLEEFQDPKVVELIDNPSLVENFSPSFQHIMESIQLWKP
;
A
#
# COMPACT_ATOMS: atom_id res chain seq x y z
N MET A 1 -46.06 -20.72 7.99
CA MET A 1 -45.24 -21.24 6.87
C MET A 1 -44.64 -20.04 6.14
N GLU A 2 -43.92 -19.17 6.88
CA GLU A 2 -43.87 -17.73 6.54
C GLU A 2 -42.48 -17.08 6.76
N ASN A 3 -41.50 -17.84 7.29
CA ASN A 3 -40.17 -17.32 7.65
C ASN A 3 -39.06 -17.59 6.60
N SER A 4 -39.36 -18.03 5.38
CA SER A 4 -38.36 -18.51 4.41
C SER A 4 -37.94 -17.48 3.34
N LYS A 5 -38.05 -16.16 3.60
CA LYS A 5 -37.99 -15.12 2.55
C LYS A 5 -36.97 -13.97 2.74
N LYS A 6 -36.01 -14.05 3.67
CA LYS A 6 -35.00 -13.00 3.92
C LYS A 6 -33.60 -13.61 4.08
N ARG A 7 -32.77 -13.73 3.01
CA ARG A 7 -31.48 -14.47 3.11
C ARG A 7 -30.42 -14.34 1.99
N ARG A 8 -30.13 -13.12 1.53
CA ARG A 8 -29.55 -12.79 0.21
C ARG A 8 -28.77 -11.43 0.26
N PHE A 9 -27.47 -11.33 -0.12
CA PHE A 9 -26.76 -10.25 -0.91
C PHE A 9 -25.19 -10.29 -0.97
N VAL A 10 -24.51 -9.30 -0.37
CA VAL A 10 -23.13 -8.80 -0.50
C VAL A 10 -22.60 -8.71 -1.91
N ILE A 11 -22.23 -9.83 -2.54
CA ILE A 11 -20.92 -9.96 -3.23
C ILE A 11 -20.65 -8.95 -4.34
N ALA A 12 -21.70 -8.34 -4.90
CA ALA A 12 -21.65 -7.06 -5.63
C ALA A 12 -20.69 -6.03 -5.02
N PHE A 13 -20.76 -5.87 -3.71
CA PHE A 13 -20.05 -4.85 -2.97
C PHE A 13 -18.57 -5.18 -2.79
N THR A 14 -18.28 -6.45 -2.52
CA THR A 14 -16.94 -6.86 -2.11
C THR A 14 -15.98 -6.85 -3.27
N ILE A 15 -16.33 -7.47 -4.41
CA ILE A 15 -15.48 -7.51 -5.62
C ILE A 15 -15.23 -6.09 -6.16
N ILE A 16 -16.21 -5.19 -6.08
CA ILE A 16 -16.02 -3.79 -6.48
C ILE A 16 -15.12 -3.02 -5.48
N THR A 17 -15.21 -3.30 -4.18
CA THR A 17 -14.25 -2.76 -3.16
C THR A 17 -12.82 -3.28 -3.41
N PHE A 18 -12.74 -4.55 -3.82
CA PHE A 18 -11.55 -5.35 -4.07
C PHE A 18 -10.68 -4.69 -5.13
N THR A 19 -11.15 -4.65 -6.38
CA THR A 19 -10.39 -4.12 -7.51
C THR A 19 -10.14 -2.62 -7.35
N PHE A 20 -10.97 -1.89 -6.57
CA PHE A 20 -10.73 -0.48 -6.31
C PHE A 20 -9.43 -0.25 -5.53
N LEU A 21 -9.28 -0.95 -4.40
CA LEU A 21 -8.07 -0.87 -3.58
C LEU A 21 -6.82 -1.23 -4.39
N ILE A 22 -6.97 -2.19 -5.30
CA ILE A 22 -5.92 -2.68 -6.19
C ILE A 22 -5.57 -1.70 -7.30
N LEU A 23 -6.55 -1.13 -8.00
CA LEU A 23 -6.34 -0.17 -9.09
C LEU A 23 -5.86 1.20 -8.59
N LEU A 24 -6.04 1.50 -7.29
CA LEU A 24 -5.38 2.61 -6.61
C LEU A 24 -3.87 2.45 -6.47
N PHE A 25 -3.37 1.21 -6.51
CA PHE A 25 -1.96 0.88 -6.34
C PHE A 25 -1.28 0.44 -7.65
N SER A 26 -2.00 0.48 -8.77
CA SER A 26 -1.43 0.35 -10.12
C SER A 26 -0.55 1.57 -10.46
N PRO A 27 0.73 1.38 -10.86
CA PRO A 27 1.59 2.48 -11.30
C PRO A 27 1.27 2.99 -12.72
N LEU A 28 0.22 2.48 -13.39
CA LEU A 28 -0.01 2.64 -14.84
C LEU A 28 -1.16 3.59 -15.23
N ASN A 29 -1.79 4.31 -14.31
CA ASN A 29 -2.88 5.23 -14.68
C ASN A 29 -2.37 6.62 -15.09
N ASP A 30 -1.83 6.71 -16.30
CA ASP A 30 -1.19 7.89 -16.91
C ASP A 30 -2.15 9.05 -17.26
N SER A 31 -3.31 9.10 -16.62
CA SER A 31 -4.19 10.26 -16.68
C SER A 31 -4.71 10.66 -15.30
N VAL A 32 -4.08 11.70 -14.74
CA VAL A 32 -4.53 12.45 -13.56
C VAL A 32 -6.02 12.79 -13.61
N ARG A 33 -6.59 12.95 -14.82
CA ARG A 33 -8.02 13.22 -15.05
C ARG A 33 -8.93 12.01 -14.79
N ALA A 34 -8.59 10.81 -15.25
CA ALA A 34 -9.36 9.60 -14.94
C ALA A 34 -9.25 9.26 -13.44
N PHE A 35 -8.08 9.50 -12.84
CA PHE A 35 -7.92 9.40 -11.39
C PHE A 35 -8.88 10.32 -10.64
N TYR A 36 -8.96 11.62 -11.01
CA TYR A 36 -9.93 12.55 -10.41
C TYR A 36 -11.37 12.07 -10.50
N ASP A 37 -11.83 11.65 -11.68
CA ASP A 37 -13.22 11.20 -11.87
C ASP A 37 -13.55 9.93 -11.05
N LYS A 38 -12.56 9.09 -10.74
CA LYS A 38 -12.71 7.87 -9.91
C LYS A 38 -12.43 8.08 -8.42
N THR A 39 -11.75 9.16 -8.00
CA THR A 39 -11.43 9.42 -6.57
C THR A 39 -12.65 9.51 -5.65
N HIS A 40 -13.83 9.88 -6.15
CA HIS A 40 -15.06 9.87 -5.34
C HIS A 40 -15.39 8.44 -4.90
N ALA A 41 -15.46 7.53 -5.87
CA ALA A 41 -15.80 6.15 -5.60
C ALA A 41 -14.75 5.48 -4.70
N VAL A 42 -13.44 5.75 -4.89
CA VAL A 42 -12.36 5.37 -3.92
C VAL A 42 -12.77 5.66 -2.48
N ALA A 43 -13.07 6.93 -2.22
CA ALA A 43 -13.30 7.43 -0.87
C ALA A 43 -14.56 6.79 -0.27
N ILE A 44 -15.59 6.59 -1.09
CA ILE A 44 -16.82 5.91 -0.72
C ILE A 44 -16.58 4.43 -0.35
N PHE A 45 -15.72 3.73 -1.10
CA PHE A 45 -15.34 2.33 -0.80
C PHE A 45 -14.48 2.20 0.45
N LEU A 46 -13.48 3.08 0.64
CA LEU A 46 -12.67 3.12 1.86
C LEU A 46 -13.53 3.43 3.11
N ARG A 47 -14.47 4.38 2.98
CA ARG A 47 -15.44 4.65 4.04
C ARG A 47 -16.35 3.47 4.30
N PHE A 48 -16.82 2.75 3.28
CA PHE A 48 -17.62 1.55 3.51
C PHE A 48 -16.87 0.47 4.28
N ASP A 49 -15.60 0.23 3.96
CA ASP A 49 -14.81 -0.77 4.68
C ASP A 49 -14.64 -0.41 6.18
N ALA A 50 -14.21 0.83 6.47
CA ALA A 50 -13.99 1.28 7.84
C ALA A 50 -15.29 1.56 8.63
N GLU A 51 -16.34 2.08 7.97
CA GLU A 51 -17.57 2.50 8.65
C GLU A 51 -18.59 1.37 8.78
N ILE A 52 -18.65 0.44 7.81
CA ILE A 52 -19.66 -0.62 7.70
C ILE A 52 -19.05 -2.03 7.81
N LEU A 53 -18.10 -2.43 6.96
CA LEU A 53 -17.57 -3.81 6.99
C LEU A 53 -16.93 -4.12 8.34
N GLU A 54 -16.01 -3.28 8.82
CA GLU A 54 -15.27 -3.48 10.07
C GLU A 54 -16.16 -3.80 11.29
N LYS A 55 -17.37 -3.24 11.31
CA LYS A 55 -18.30 -3.30 12.45
C LYS A 55 -19.39 -4.36 12.27
N SER A 56 -19.33 -5.12 11.18
CA SER A 56 -20.34 -6.10 10.78
C SER A 56 -19.87 -7.54 11.03
N SER A 57 -20.83 -8.46 11.16
CA SER A 57 -20.58 -9.90 11.25
C SER A 57 -20.07 -10.47 9.91
N ALA A 58 -20.45 -9.83 8.80
CA ALA A 58 -19.97 -10.16 7.46
C ALA A 58 -18.52 -9.71 7.17
N GLY A 59 -18.07 -8.62 7.79
CA GLY A 59 -16.82 -7.93 7.48
C GLY A 59 -15.57 -8.81 7.46
N PRO A 60 -15.28 -9.58 8.53
CA PRO A 60 -14.09 -10.42 8.59
C PRO A 60 -13.99 -11.44 7.45
N TYR A 61 -15.12 -11.95 6.96
CA TYR A 61 -15.12 -12.87 5.82
C TYR A 61 -14.76 -12.15 4.52
N TYR A 62 -15.39 -11.01 4.25
CA TYR A 62 -15.18 -10.28 3.00
C TYR A 62 -13.81 -9.60 2.92
N ARG A 63 -13.28 -9.10 4.06
CA ARG A 63 -11.87 -8.72 4.18
C ARG A 63 -10.92 -9.91 4.01
N GLY A 64 -11.31 -11.10 4.48
CA GLY A 64 -10.56 -12.34 4.27
C GLY A 64 -10.48 -12.76 2.80
N LEU A 65 -11.58 -12.63 2.05
CA LEU A 65 -11.57 -12.83 0.59
C LEU A 65 -10.67 -11.80 -0.11
N LEU A 66 -10.76 -10.52 0.27
CA LEU A 66 -9.93 -9.44 -0.28
C LEU A 66 -8.43 -9.73 -0.17
N ILE A 67 -7.98 -10.12 1.03
CA ILE A 67 -6.59 -10.49 1.26
C ILE A 67 -6.19 -11.74 0.47
N LYS A 68 -7.12 -12.69 0.27
CA LYS A 68 -6.84 -13.96 -0.40
C LYS A 68 -6.67 -13.83 -1.92
N HIS A 69 -7.56 -13.08 -2.58
CA HIS A 69 -7.65 -13.05 -4.05
C HIS A 69 -7.27 -11.70 -4.68
N GLY A 70 -6.95 -10.68 -3.88
CA GLY A 70 -6.70 -9.34 -4.38
C GLY A 70 -5.56 -9.26 -5.40
N GLU A 71 -4.39 -9.79 -5.05
CA GLU A 71 -3.24 -9.79 -5.97
C GLU A 71 -3.52 -10.55 -7.29
N GLU A 72 -4.35 -11.60 -7.25
CA GLU A 72 -4.77 -12.30 -8.47
C GLU A 72 -5.67 -11.42 -9.35
N GLN A 73 -6.67 -10.77 -8.75
CA GLN A 73 -7.57 -9.89 -9.48
C GLN A 73 -6.83 -8.68 -10.10
N TYR A 74 -5.80 -8.16 -9.41
CA TYR A 74 -4.89 -7.16 -9.95
C TYR A 74 -4.23 -7.61 -11.25
N GLN A 75 -3.67 -8.83 -11.23
CA GLN A 75 -2.97 -9.41 -12.36
C GLN A 75 -3.91 -9.66 -13.55
N ILE A 76 -5.16 -10.07 -13.29
CA ILE A 76 -6.20 -10.23 -14.33
C ILE A 76 -6.48 -8.89 -15.02
N VAL A 77 -6.79 -7.83 -14.27
CA VAL A 77 -7.14 -6.53 -14.87
C VAL A 77 -5.94 -5.88 -15.57
N ASN A 78 -4.73 -6.00 -15.02
CA ASN A 78 -3.51 -5.51 -15.68
C ASN A 78 -3.15 -6.30 -16.95
N ALA A 79 -3.48 -7.60 -17.02
CA ALA A 79 -3.28 -8.40 -18.23
C ALA A 79 -4.30 -8.07 -19.34
N HIS A 80 -5.43 -7.46 -18.96
CA HIS A 80 -6.56 -7.09 -19.83
C HIS A 80 -6.93 -5.60 -19.71
N PRO A 81 -6.01 -4.68 -20.04
CA PRO A 81 -6.25 -3.24 -19.90
C PRO A 81 -7.42 -2.74 -20.77
N GLU A 82 -7.81 -3.48 -21.81
CA GLU A 82 -9.00 -3.22 -22.62
C GLU A 82 -10.33 -3.35 -21.87
N HIS A 83 -10.36 -4.05 -20.72
CA HIS A 83 -11.57 -4.28 -19.90
C HIS A 83 -11.65 -3.31 -18.70
N LEU A 84 -10.63 -2.47 -18.50
CA LEU A 84 -10.56 -1.54 -17.36
C LEU A 84 -11.72 -0.54 -17.34
N ASP A 85 -12.19 -0.08 -18.50
CA ASP A 85 -13.31 0.85 -18.61
C ASP A 85 -14.66 0.17 -18.29
N GLU A 86 -14.86 -1.09 -18.71
CA GLU A 86 -16.02 -1.92 -18.37
C GLU A 86 -16.09 -2.17 -16.87
N PHE A 87 -14.97 -2.61 -16.28
CA PHE A 87 -14.85 -2.79 -14.83
C PHE A 87 -15.26 -1.51 -14.08
N TRP A 88 -14.71 -0.35 -14.49
CA TRP A 88 -15.02 0.94 -13.89
C TRP A 88 -16.49 1.39 -14.06
N GLN A 89 -17.21 0.91 -15.08
CA GLN A 89 -18.65 1.15 -15.22
C GLN A 89 -19.46 0.33 -14.22
N VAL A 90 -19.06 -0.92 -13.96
CA VAL A 90 -19.67 -1.76 -12.91
C VAL A 90 -19.48 -1.10 -11.55
N VAL A 91 -18.30 -0.52 -11.30
CA VAL A 91 -18.01 0.24 -10.06
C VAL A 91 -18.93 1.44 -9.87
N ASP A 92 -19.02 2.31 -10.87
CA ASP A 92 -19.83 3.53 -10.80
C ASP A 92 -21.30 3.22 -10.58
N LEU A 93 -21.80 2.13 -11.20
CA LEU A 93 -23.18 1.66 -11.04
C LEU A 93 -23.56 1.39 -9.59
N PHE A 94 -22.66 0.85 -8.76
CA PHE A 94 -22.95 0.59 -7.35
C PHE A 94 -22.62 1.78 -6.44
N THR A 95 -21.59 2.58 -6.76
CA THR A 95 -21.06 3.67 -5.92
C THR A 95 -22.12 4.54 -5.24
N LEU A 96 -23.16 4.98 -5.96
CA LEU A 96 -24.23 5.83 -5.40
C LEU A 96 -25.02 5.12 -4.28
N GLY A 97 -25.23 3.81 -4.41
CA GLY A 97 -25.88 3.00 -3.37
C GLY A 97 -25.01 2.80 -2.13
N ILE A 98 -23.70 2.71 -2.34
CA ILE A 98 -22.68 2.58 -1.29
C ILE A 98 -22.58 3.86 -0.48
N GLU A 99 -22.48 4.99 -1.17
CA GLU A 99 -22.49 6.32 -0.57
C GLU A 99 -23.75 6.54 0.26
N ALA A 100 -24.92 6.20 -0.27
CA ALA A 100 -26.17 6.24 0.48
C ALA A 100 -26.12 5.33 1.71
N LEU A 101 -25.67 4.08 1.61
CA LEU A 101 -25.56 3.17 2.75
C LEU A 101 -24.64 3.72 3.86
N VAL A 102 -23.45 4.19 3.48
CA VAL A 102 -22.44 4.76 4.39
C VAL A 102 -22.96 6.04 5.05
N ASN A 103 -23.73 6.88 4.33
CA ASN A 103 -24.33 8.09 4.86
C ASN A 103 -25.63 7.84 5.67
N GLY A 104 -26.05 6.58 5.85
CA GLY A 104 -27.28 6.22 6.57
C GLY A 104 -28.58 6.41 5.76
N GLU A 105 -28.46 6.66 4.46
CA GLU A 105 -29.54 6.90 3.50
C GLU A 105 -29.80 5.69 2.58
N GLY A 106 -29.23 4.52 2.88
CA GLY A 106 -29.31 3.31 2.03
C GLY A 106 -30.72 2.77 1.77
N ASP A 107 -31.74 3.25 2.49
CA ASP A 107 -33.16 3.00 2.22
C ASP A 107 -33.74 3.83 1.06
N THR A 108 -33.01 4.84 0.58
CA THR A 108 -33.44 5.72 -0.51
C THR A 108 -33.06 5.20 -1.90
N VAL A 109 -32.00 4.39 -1.99
CA VAL A 109 -31.49 3.82 -3.24
C VAL A 109 -31.96 2.38 -3.37
N ARG A 110 -32.48 2.00 -4.53
CA ARG A 110 -32.87 0.61 -4.85
C ARG A 110 -31.92 -0.01 -5.86
N ILE A 111 -31.65 -1.30 -5.66
CA ILE A 111 -30.85 -2.11 -6.58
C ILE A 111 -31.66 -2.42 -7.84
N THR A 112 -31.07 -2.20 -9.02
CA THR A 112 -31.72 -2.39 -10.32
C THR A 112 -31.36 -3.73 -10.96
N GLU A 113 -32.14 -4.15 -11.95
CA GLU A 113 -31.84 -5.33 -12.77
C GLU A 113 -30.56 -5.14 -13.59
N GLU A 114 -30.32 -3.92 -14.07
CA GLU A 114 -29.11 -3.53 -14.80
C GLU A 114 -27.84 -3.68 -13.94
N GLN A 115 -27.84 -3.15 -12.71
CA GLN A 115 -26.74 -3.31 -11.75
C GLN A 115 -26.40 -4.79 -11.52
N ILE A 116 -27.43 -5.64 -11.35
CA ILE A 116 -27.25 -7.07 -11.12
C ILE A 116 -26.76 -7.82 -12.36
N ASN A 117 -27.23 -7.47 -13.56
CA ASN A 117 -26.78 -8.09 -14.79
C ASN A 117 -25.33 -7.71 -15.13
N ARG A 118 -24.98 -6.42 -15.03
CA ARG A 118 -23.60 -5.94 -15.27
C ARG A 118 -22.59 -6.57 -14.30
N LEU A 119 -22.99 -6.78 -13.05
CA LEU A 119 -22.18 -7.50 -12.08
C LEU A 119 -21.97 -8.98 -12.41
N LYS A 120 -23.01 -9.67 -12.89
CA LYS A 120 -22.91 -11.08 -13.34
C LYS A 120 -21.97 -11.20 -14.54
N GLU A 121 -22.13 -10.31 -15.51
CA GLU A 121 -21.24 -10.22 -16.68
C GLU A 121 -19.78 -10.04 -16.26
N GLU A 122 -19.51 -9.21 -15.24
CA GLU A 122 -18.17 -9.00 -14.69
C GLU A 122 -17.58 -10.27 -14.07
N TRP A 123 -18.32 -11.00 -13.22
CA TRP A 123 -17.77 -12.23 -12.62
C TRP A 123 -17.67 -13.37 -13.63
N GLU A 124 -18.60 -13.47 -14.59
CA GLU A 124 -18.49 -14.43 -15.68
C GLU A 124 -17.27 -14.13 -16.57
N TRP A 125 -16.82 -12.87 -16.64
CA TRP A 125 -15.56 -12.46 -17.26
C TRP A 125 -14.34 -12.80 -16.38
N GLU A 126 -14.30 -12.35 -15.13
CA GLU A 126 -13.17 -12.61 -14.21
C GLU A 126 -12.92 -14.12 -14.04
N ALA A 127 -13.98 -14.93 -13.92
CA ALA A 127 -13.91 -16.38 -13.77
C ALA A 127 -13.30 -17.14 -14.97
N GLN A 128 -13.11 -16.49 -16.12
CA GLN A 128 -12.40 -17.06 -17.27
C GLN A 128 -10.87 -17.01 -17.11
N PHE A 129 -10.38 -16.07 -16.29
CA PHE A 129 -8.96 -15.81 -16.06
C PHE A 129 -8.52 -16.20 -14.63
N ALA A 130 -9.45 -16.25 -13.69
CA ALA A 130 -9.25 -16.64 -12.30
C ALA A 130 -8.72 -18.08 -12.11
N SER A 131 -7.90 -18.24 -11.08
CA SER A 131 -7.49 -19.54 -10.55
C SER A 131 -8.68 -20.38 -10.10
N GLU A 132 -8.45 -21.69 -9.97
CA GLU A 132 -9.44 -22.61 -9.42
C GLU A 132 -9.97 -22.15 -8.06
N SER A 133 -9.11 -21.63 -7.17
CA SER A 133 -9.56 -21.18 -5.84
C SER A 133 -10.37 -19.88 -5.89
N PHE A 134 -10.09 -18.97 -6.83
CA PHE A 134 -10.85 -17.74 -6.94
C PHE A 134 -12.20 -18.00 -7.62
N ARG A 135 -12.23 -18.81 -8.69
CA ARG A 135 -13.47 -19.28 -9.32
C ARG A 135 -14.36 -20.06 -8.35
N GLU A 136 -13.81 -20.99 -7.56
CA GLU A 136 -14.55 -21.70 -6.52
C GLU A 136 -15.21 -20.74 -5.51
N ASP A 137 -14.52 -19.68 -5.10
CA ASP A 137 -15.07 -18.74 -4.12
C ASP A 137 -16.12 -17.80 -4.76
N ILE A 138 -15.98 -17.43 -6.03
CA ILE A 138 -17.05 -16.77 -6.83
C ILE A 138 -18.29 -17.67 -6.90
N GLU A 139 -18.14 -18.97 -7.19
CA GLU A 139 -19.24 -19.93 -7.26
C GLU A 139 -19.94 -20.11 -5.90
N LYS A 140 -19.19 -20.33 -4.81
CA LYS A 140 -19.73 -20.44 -3.44
C LYS A 140 -20.54 -19.21 -3.05
N GLU A 141 -20.09 -18.03 -3.46
CA GLU A 141 -20.75 -16.77 -3.19
C GLU A 141 -22.03 -16.59 -4.04
N LEU A 142 -22.02 -16.93 -5.33
CA LEU A 142 -23.22 -17.00 -6.17
C LEU A 142 -24.29 -17.96 -5.60
N GLU A 143 -23.87 -19.11 -5.09
CA GLU A 143 -24.77 -20.07 -4.42
C GLU A 143 -25.32 -19.51 -3.10
N ARG A 144 -24.46 -18.89 -2.28
CA ARG A 144 -24.85 -18.31 -0.98
C ARG A 144 -25.91 -17.24 -1.16
N PHE A 145 -25.72 -16.35 -2.13
CA PHE A 145 -26.57 -15.18 -2.34
C PHE A 145 -26.92 -14.96 -3.84
N PRO A 146 -27.89 -15.70 -4.39
CA PRO A 146 -28.20 -15.60 -5.82
C PRO A 146 -28.71 -14.20 -6.19
N LEU A 147 -28.03 -13.57 -7.15
CA LEU A 147 -28.05 -12.11 -7.39
C LEU A 147 -29.39 -11.51 -7.82
N ASP A 148 -30.22 -12.25 -8.57
CA ASP A 148 -31.53 -11.76 -9.07
C ASP A 148 -32.50 -11.31 -7.98
N ASN A 149 -32.24 -11.74 -6.75
CA ASN A 149 -33.13 -11.51 -5.64
C ASN A 149 -32.92 -10.15 -4.95
N PHE A 150 -31.95 -9.35 -5.41
CA PHE A 150 -31.71 -7.97 -4.95
C PHE A 150 -32.44 -6.94 -5.77
N VAL A 151 -32.84 -7.30 -6.98
CA VAL A 151 -33.59 -6.43 -7.88
C VAL A 151 -34.84 -5.93 -7.15
N GLY A 152 -34.87 -4.61 -6.92
CA GLY A 152 -35.93 -3.91 -6.22
C GLY A 152 -35.76 -3.75 -4.70
N MET A 153 -34.80 -4.39 -4.03
CA MET A 153 -34.48 -4.11 -2.61
C MET A 153 -33.83 -2.73 -2.46
N THR A 154 -33.98 -2.08 -1.30
CA THR A 154 -33.10 -0.96 -0.94
C THR A 154 -31.70 -1.47 -0.63
N VAL A 155 -30.68 -0.60 -0.70
CA VAL A 155 -29.30 -1.01 -0.37
C VAL A 155 -29.18 -1.36 1.12
N SER A 156 -29.91 -0.67 2.01
CA SER A 156 -30.01 -1.01 3.43
C SER A 156 -30.75 -2.33 3.69
N GLU A 157 -31.86 -2.59 2.99
CA GLU A 157 -32.57 -3.89 3.04
C GLU A 157 -31.62 -5.02 2.62
N ALA A 158 -30.93 -4.83 1.49
CA ALA A 158 -29.99 -5.81 0.98
C ALA A 158 -28.83 -6.01 1.96
N TRP A 159 -28.17 -4.94 2.42
CA TRP A 159 -27.08 -4.98 3.41
C TRP A 159 -27.45 -5.78 4.67
N GLY A 160 -28.57 -5.41 5.31
CA GLY A 160 -28.99 -6.02 6.58
C GLY A 160 -29.34 -7.51 6.45
N VAL A 161 -29.75 -7.97 5.27
CA VAL A 161 -30.02 -9.39 5.01
C VAL A 161 -28.72 -10.22 4.94
N ILE A 162 -27.57 -9.60 4.65
CA ILE A 162 -26.28 -10.30 4.53
C ILE A 162 -25.60 -10.39 5.88
N ASP A 163 -25.54 -9.26 6.58
CA ASP A 163 -24.93 -9.19 7.89
C ASP A 163 -25.61 -10.21 8.83
N SER A 164 -26.94 -10.29 8.77
CA SER A 164 -27.74 -11.30 9.48
C SER A 164 -27.64 -12.75 8.94
N SER A 165 -26.93 -12.97 7.83
CA SER A 165 -26.59 -14.30 7.33
C SER A 165 -25.29 -14.86 7.92
N TRP A 166 -24.51 -14.05 8.63
CA TRP A 166 -23.32 -14.46 9.38
C TRP A 166 -23.64 -14.59 10.88
N SER A 167 -22.98 -15.53 11.58
CA SER A 167 -23.01 -15.53 13.05
C SER A 167 -22.11 -14.42 13.56
N SER A 168 -22.38 -13.91 14.78
CA SER A 168 -21.42 -13.10 15.52
C SER A 168 -20.23 -13.93 16.02
N ASP A 169 -20.32 -15.26 15.96
CA ASP A 169 -19.14 -16.12 16.07
C ASP A 169 -18.31 -15.95 14.78
N PRO A 170 -17.02 -15.59 14.87
CA PRO A 170 -16.20 -15.37 13.68
C PRO A 170 -16.24 -16.64 12.81
N PRO A 171 -16.50 -16.53 11.50
CA PRO A 171 -16.51 -17.68 10.63
C PRO A 171 -15.16 -18.40 10.72
N ALA A 172 -15.18 -19.73 10.59
CA ALA A 172 -13.95 -20.52 10.49
C ALA A 172 -13.03 -19.83 9.48
N THR A 173 -11.83 -19.46 9.96
CA THR A 173 -10.91 -18.57 9.25
C THR A 173 -10.83 -18.99 7.79
N VAL A 174 -11.04 -18.05 6.86
CA VAL A 174 -10.87 -18.35 5.43
C VAL A 174 -9.51 -19.01 5.30
N GLU A 175 -9.49 -20.26 4.83
CA GLU A 175 -8.26 -21.03 4.72
C GLU A 175 -7.44 -20.38 3.61
N THR A 176 -6.62 -19.41 4.01
CA THR A 176 -5.60 -18.80 3.18
C THR A 176 -4.77 -19.96 2.63
N ALA A 177 -4.72 -20.08 1.31
CA ALA A 177 -3.78 -20.98 0.65
C ALA A 177 -2.41 -20.80 1.33
N PRO A 178 -1.71 -21.89 1.68
CA PRO A 178 -0.61 -21.84 2.63
C PRO A 178 0.38 -20.77 2.21
N ALA A 179 0.39 -19.67 2.97
CA ALA A 179 1.32 -18.57 2.73
C ALA A 179 2.72 -19.17 2.65
N VAL A 180 3.52 -18.72 1.70
CA VAL A 180 4.95 -19.03 1.71
C VAL A 180 5.48 -18.44 3.01
N VAL A 181 5.65 -19.29 4.02
CA VAL A 181 6.02 -18.84 5.37
C VAL A 181 7.47 -18.40 5.32
N VAL A 182 7.67 -17.13 5.00
CA VAL A 182 8.88 -16.40 5.34
C VAL A 182 8.91 -16.38 6.87
N THR A 183 9.66 -17.31 7.46
CA THR A 183 9.77 -17.42 8.91
C THR A 183 10.44 -16.16 9.44
N ALA A 184 9.65 -15.26 10.03
CA ALA A 184 10.16 -14.08 10.72
C ALA A 184 11.22 -14.51 11.75
N THR A 185 12.45 -14.05 11.53
CA THR A 185 13.59 -14.40 12.37
C THR A 185 13.36 -13.82 13.78
N PRO A 186 13.47 -14.63 14.86
CA PRO A 186 13.19 -14.13 16.19
C PRO A 186 14.17 -13.03 16.61
N PHE A 187 13.64 -11.88 17.03
CA PHE A 187 14.41 -10.70 17.45
C PHE A 187 15.61 -11.07 18.35
N PRO A 188 16.85 -10.70 17.97
CA PRO A 188 18.01 -10.93 18.82
C PRO A 188 17.90 -10.10 20.10
N LYS A 189 17.86 -10.77 21.25
CA LYS A 189 17.79 -10.11 22.57
C LYS A 189 19.09 -9.36 22.88
N CYS A 190 19.08 -8.05 22.71
CA CYS A 190 20.12 -7.21 23.32
C CYS A 190 19.96 -7.14 24.84
N TYR A 191 21.07 -7.31 25.55
CA TYR A 191 21.14 -7.14 27.00
C TYR A 191 21.29 -5.65 27.32
N PHE A 192 20.23 -5.06 27.89
CA PHE A 192 20.20 -3.65 28.29
C PHE A 192 21.24 -3.31 29.36
N LEU A 193 22.01 -2.24 29.13
CA LEU A 193 22.53 -1.36 30.18
C LEU A 193 22.14 0.09 29.84
N PRO A 194 21.88 0.98 30.82
CA PRO A 194 21.04 2.16 30.57
C PRO A 194 21.68 3.33 29.81
N ASP A 195 23.00 3.34 29.62
CA ASP A 195 23.76 4.51 29.11
C ASP A 195 24.84 4.14 28.07
N SER A 196 24.75 2.97 27.43
CA SER A 196 25.69 2.57 26.37
C SER A 196 25.12 2.85 24.98
N ASP A 197 25.70 3.82 24.28
CA ASP A 197 25.59 3.98 22.83
C ASP A 197 25.95 2.65 22.13
N CYS A 198 25.03 2.09 21.34
CA CYS A 198 25.21 0.79 20.65
C CYS A 198 26.17 0.88 19.45
N SER A 199 27.20 1.73 19.53
CA SER A 199 28.25 1.95 18.54
C SER A 199 29.50 1.09 18.78
N THR A 200 29.57 0.33 19.88
CA THR A 200 30.62 -0.67 20.09
C THR A 200 30.47 -1.79 19.07
N LYS A 201 31.31 -1.78 18.02
CA LYS A 201 31.46 -2.88 17.07
C LYS A 201 31.48 -4.21 17.81
N LEU A 202 30.46 -5.04 17.60
CA LEU A 202 30.47 -6.42 18.05
C LEU A 202 31.68 -7.13 17.41
N PRO A 203 32.36 -8.03 18.14
CA PRO A 203 33.44 -8.81 17.55
C PRO A 203 32.85 -9.65 16.40
N ILE A 204 33.36 -9.41 15.19
CA ILE A 204 32.92 -10.11 13.98
C ILE A 204 33.11 -11.62 14.21
N VAL A 205 32.00 -12.35 14.30
CA VAL A 205 31.99 -13.81 14.35
C VAL A 205 32.08 -14.33 12.91
N PRO A 206 33.14 -15.05 12.52
CA PRO A 206 33.22 -15.56 11.15
C PRO A 206 32.21 -16.70 10.93
N ASN A 207 31.47 -16.65 9.82
CA ASN A 207 30.56 -17.69 9.31
C ASN A 207 29.25 -17.96 10.08
N THR A 208 28.64 -16.95 10.72
CA THR A 208 27.21 -16.99 11.08
C THR A 208 26.40 -16.08 10.16
N ASN A 209 25.12 -16.41 9.93
CA ASN A 209 24.16 -15.62 9.14
C ASN A 209 23.71 -14.34 9.87
N ASP A 210 24.58 -13.73 10.65
CA ASP A 210 24.37 -12.48 11.39
C ASP A 210 24.52 -11.28 10.43
N LEU A 211 23.83 -11.36 9.29
CA LEU A 211 23.95 -10.42 8.18
C LEU A 211 23.38 -9.04 8.51
N TRP A 212 22.38 -8.99 9.38
CA TRP A 212 21.60 -7.79 9.69
C TRP A 212 21.78 -7.38 11.15
N VAL A 213 22.10 -6.09 11.35
CA VAL A 213 22.16 -5.44 12.66
C VAL A 213 21.00 -4.45 12.73
N TYR A 214 20.22 -4.54 13.80
CA TYR A 214 19.14 -3.60 14.03
C TYR A 214 19.66 -2.28 14.63
N HIS A 215 18.98 -1.20 14.27
CA HIS A 215 19.22 0.15 14.75
C HIS A 215 17.93 0.72 15.32
N ASN A 216 18.05 1.50 16.39
CA ASN A 216 16.96 2.27 16.97
C ASN A 216 17.42 3.71 17.17
N SER A 217 16.71 4.66 16.58
CA SER A 217 16.98 6.09 16.76
C SER A 217 15.72 6.91 16.55
N ASN A 218 15.43 7.84 17.46
CA ASN A 218 14.27 8.74 17.37
C ASN A 218 12.95 8.00 17.12
N LYS A 219 12.68 6.95 17.92
CA LYS A 219 11.54 6.02 17.80
C LYS A 219 11.51 5.16 16.52
N ILE A 220 12.48 5.24 15.62
CA ILE A 220 12.51 4.42 14.40
C ILE A 220 13.40 3.20 14.61
N TYR A 221 12.84 2.02 14.36
CA TYR A 221 13.57 0.77 14.16
C TYR A 221 13.84 0.59 12.66
N PHE A 222 15.03 0.09 12.32
CA PHE A 222 15.36 -0.45 11.01
C PHE A 222 16.51 -1.46 11.15
N GLU A 223 16.74 -2.27 10.13
CA GLU A 223 17.88 -3.20 10.02
C GLU A 223 18.81 -2.76 8.88
N ALA A 224 20.12 -2.91 9.07
CA ALA A 224 21.12 -2.64 8.05
C ALA A 224 22.22 -3.72 8.07
N PRO A 225 23.01 -3.91 7.00
CA PRO A 225 23.96 -5.01 6.98
C PRO A 225 25.10 -4.81 7.97
N GLY A 226 25.35 -5.80 8.84
CA GLY A 226 26.26 -5.68 10.00
C GLY A 226 27.73 -5.46 9.67
N ASN A 227 28.14 -5.69 8.42
CA ASN A 227 29.48 -5.45 7.91
C ASN A 227 29.64 -4.10 7.17
N TRP A 228 28.56 -3.33 6.97
CA TRP A 228 28.64 -2.01 6.32
C TRP A 228 29.18 -0.94 7.26
N ASN A 229 29.79 0.09 6.67
CA ASN A 229 30.26 1.25 7.41
C ASN A 229 29.11 2.25 7.58
N ILE A 230 28.50 2.26 8.76
CA ILE A 230 27.35 3.12 9.09
C ILE A 230 27.84 4.37 9.84
N GLN A 231 27.63 5.53 9.22
CA GLN A 231 27.94 6.85 9.78
C GLN A 231 26.64 7.53 10.23
N LYS A 232 26.48 7.75 11.53
CA LYS A 232 25.36 8.51 12.09
C LYS A 232 25.72 10.00 12.18
N GLY A 233 24.79 10.87 11.78
CA GLY A 233 24.92 12.31 11.92
C GLY A 233 23.60 13.00 12.24
N VAL A 234 23.69 14.32 12.40
CA VAL A 234 22.57 15.22 12.74
C VAL A 234 22.66 16.43 11.81
N ALA A 235 21.64 16.66 11.00
CA ALA A 235 21.58 17.77 10.02
C ALA A 235 20.82 19.00 10.55
N GLY A 236 20.07 18.85 11.64
CA GLY A 236 19.32 19.89 12.32
C GLY A 236 18.81 19.40 13.68
N PRO A 237 18.11 20.23 14.47
CA PRO A 237 17.62 19.84 15.80
C PRO A 237 16.68 18.62 15.78
N GLU A 238 16.04 18.36 14.65
CA GLU A 238 14.99 17.35 14.46
C GLU A 238 15.26 16.43 13.25
N VAL A 239 16.45 16.53 12.63
CA VAL A 239 16.84 15.76 11.44
C VAL A 239 18.07 14.92 11.75
N PHE A 240 17.87 13.61 11.84
CA PHE A 240 18.90 12.60 12.02
C PHE A 240 19.18 11.94 10.68
N TYR A 241 20.42 11.53 10.42
CA TYR A 241 20.72 10.72 9.25
C TYR A 241 21.71 9.60 9.54
N PHE A 242 21.61 8.54 8.75
CA PHE A 242 22.55 7.44 8.66
C PHE A 242 23.03 7.34 7.22
N TYR A 243 24.35 7.36 7.01
CA TYR A 243 24.95 7.07 5.71
C TYR A 243 25.67 5.72 5.79
N MET A 244 25.21 4.77 4.98
CA MET A 244 25.53 3.36 5.07
C MET A 244 26.30 2.97 3.81
N ILE A 245 27.58 2.62 3.95
CA ILE A 245 28.48 2.34 2.83
C ILE A 245 28.82 0.84 2.81
N PRO A 246 28.60 0.12 1.69
CA PRO A 246 29.03 -1.27 1.58
C PRO A 246 30.56 -1.41 1.70
N PRO A 247 31.09 -2.52 2.23
CA PRO A 247 32.52 -2.81 2.18
C PRO A 247 32.93 -3.27 0.76
N PRO A 248 34.19 -3.09 0.33
CA PRO A 248 34.65 -3.41 -1.03
C PRO A 248 34.44 -4.86 -1.51
N GLU A 249 34.27 -5.80 -0.58
CA GLU A 249 33.95 -7.20 -0.84
C GLU A 249 32.44 -7.48 -1.03
N SER A 250 31.58 -6.49 -0.85
CA SER A 250 30.12 -6.63 -1.02
C SER A 250 29.74 -6.80 -2.50
N PRO A 251 28.80 -7.70 -2.83
CA PRO A 251 28.20 -7.75 -4.18
C PRO A 251 27.61 -6.40 -4.64
N GLU A 252 27.16 -5.57 -3.69
CA GLU A 252 26.58 -4.26 -3.96
C GLU A 252 27.61 -3.13 -4.08
N ASP A 253 28.85 -3.28 -3.58
CA ASP A 253 29.90 -2.24 -3.69
C ASP A 253 30.23 -1.89 -5.14
N SER A 254 30.09 -2.83 -6.07
CA SER A 254 30.26 -2.56 -7.51
C SER A 254 29.11 -1.79 -8.16
N ARG A 255 27.98 -1.62 -7.46
CA ARG A 255 26.71 -1.08 -8.00
C ARG A 255 26.28 0.22 -7.32
N ILE A 256 26.48 0.34 -6.01
CA ILE A 256 25.96 1.44 -5.19
C ILE A 256 27.09 2.16 -4.46
N LYS A 257 26.98 3.48 -4.25
CA LYS A 257 27.93 4.27 -3.45
C LYS A 257 27.62 4.18 -1.96
N GLY A 258 26.35 4.01 -1.64
CA GLY A 258 25.82 3.90 -0.29
C GLY A 258 24.36 4.31 -0.21
N ILE A 259 23.76 4.07 0.95
CA ILE A 259 22.35 4.32 1.24
C ILE A 259 22.27 5.36 2.36
N SER A 260 21.45 6.39 2.17
CA SER A 260 21.16 7.45 3.14
C SER A 260 19.77 7.24 3.73
N LEU A 261 19.67 7.00 5.03
CA LEU A 261 18.40 7.03 5.77
C LEU A 261 18.33 8.34 6.55
N ILE A 262 17.40 9.22 6.18
CA ILE A 262 17.16 10.51 6.84
C ILE A 262 15.82 10.42 7.59
N ILE A 263 15.85 10.70 8.89
CA ILE A 263 14.66 10.70 9.76
C ILE A 263 14.42 12.14 10.19
N SER A 264 13.26 12.70 9.84
CA SER A 264 12.82 14.03 10.23
C SER A 264 11.55 13.95 11.07
N ASN A 265 11.54 14.61 12.22
CA ASN A 265 10.25 14.96 12.84
C ASN A 265 9.61 16.06 11.95
N LEU A 266 8.34 15.91 11.64
CA LEU A 266 7.55 16.91 10.94
C LEU A 266 6.93 17.84 12.00
N VAL A 267 7.53 19.02 12.21
CA VAL A 267 6.89 20.09 13.01
C VAL A 267 5.75 20.70 12.19
N ILE A 268 4.63 19.98 12.15
CA ILE A 268 3.39 20.46 11.55
C ILE A 268 2.83 21.53 12.49
N ASN A 269 2.80 22.77 12.01
CA ASN A 269 2.28 23.87 12.79
C ASN A 269 0.74 23.76 12.77
N ASN A 270 0.14 23.38 13.91
CA ASN A 270 -1.30 23.08 14.06
C ASN A 270 -2.28 24.22 13.68
N SER A 271 -1.79 25.33 13.13
CA SER A 271 -2.57 26.46 12.59
C SER A 271 -3.20 26.21 11.22
N ASP A 272 -2.68 25.28 10.40
CA ASP A 272 -3.29 24.90 9.12
C ASP A 272 -3.32 23.36 8.98
N PRO A 273 -4.43 22.69 9.36
CA PRO A 273 -4.53 21.23 9.22
C PRO A 273 -4.51 20.74 7.77
N ASP A 274 -4.71 21.63 6.78
CA ASP A 274 -4.55 21.30 5.37
C ASP A 274 -3.08 21.36 4.93
N GLU A 275 -2.17 21.95 5.72
CA GLU A 275 -0.72 21.89 5.47
C GLU A 275 -0.20 20.44 5.47
N PHE A 276 -0.86 19.55 6.24
CA PHE A 276 -0.61 18.12 6.23
C PHE A 276 -1.06 17.44 4.92
N LEU A 277 -2.27 17.73 4.44
CA LEU A 277 -2.74 17.26 3.12
C LEU A 277 -1.87 17.84 1.99
N ARG A 278 -1.33 19.03 2.20
CA ARG A 278 -0.34 19.65 1.32
C ARG A 278 1.03 19.03 1.40
N PHE A 279 1.44 18.21 2.37
CA PHE A 279 2.78 17.59 2.26
C PHE A 279 2.85 16.60 1.08
N PRO A 280 1.93 15.63 0.94
CA PRO A 280 1.81 14.85 -0.29
C PRO A 280 1.43 15.71 -1.51
N GLN A 281 0.49 16.66 -1.42
CA GLN A 281 0.11 17.46 -2.60
C GLN A 281 1.19 18.45 -3.06
N MET A 282 2.08 18.94 -2.18
CA MET A 282 3.27 19.71 -2.57
C MET A 282 4.27 18.80 -3.30
N VAL A 283 4.38 17.53 -2.87
CA VAL A 283 5.18 16.54 -3.59
C VAL A 283 4.57 16.16 -4.94
N PHE A 284 3.23 16.16 -5.08
CA PHE A 284 2.55 15.53 -6.23
C PHE A 284 1.67 16.42 -7.13
N THR A 285 1.35 17.68 -6.82
CA THR A 285 0.40 18.49 -7.64
C THR A 285 0.77 19.95 -7.93
N GLN A 286 1.82 20.51 -7.34
CA GLN A 286 2.26 21.87 -7.72
C GLN A 286 3.03 21.86 -9.06
N PRO A 287 2.88 22.90 -9.91
CA PRO A 287 3.80 23.14 -11.01
C PRO A 287 5.24 23.23 -10.48
N ILE A 288 6.22 22.76 -11.27
CA ILE A 288 7.65 22.76 -10.91
C ILE A 288 8.13 24.14 -10.40
N SER A 289 7.51 25.23 -10.85
CA SER A 289 7.81 26.60 -10.39
C SER A 289 7.48 26.94 -8.93
N GLN A 290 6.85 26.04 -8.16
CA GLN A 290 6.75 26.19 -6.70
C GLN A 290 7.80 25.37 -5.94
N TRP A 291 8.19 24.21 -6.48
CA TRP A 291 9.38 23.47 -6.04
C TRP A 291 10.65 24.33 -6.19
N GLU A 292 10.70 25.20 -7.21
CA GLU A 292 11.76 26.19 -7.39
C GLU A 292 12.04 27.01 -6.11
N ASN A 293 11.09 27.30 -5.23
CA ASN A 293 11.39 28.10 -4.02
C ASN A 293 12.04 27.28 -2.89
N LEU A 294 11.75 25.98 -2.77
CA LEU A 294 12.40 25.11 -1.79
C LEU A 294 13.79 24.67 -2.28
N ILE A 295 13.94 24.44 -3.59
CA ILE A 295 15.19 23.97 -4.21
C ILE A 295 16.11 25.15 -4.64
N SER A 296 15.61 26.36 -4.90
CA SER A 296 16.48 27.52 -5.22
C SER A 296 17.35 27.98 -4.06
N HIS A 297 17.00 27.61 -2.82
CA HIS A 297 17.87 27.79 -1.66
C HIS A 297 19.10 26.85 -1.69
N THR A 298 19.10 25.79 -2.51
CA THR A 298 20.21 24.83 -2.64
C THR A 298 20.85 24.81 -4.04
N ARG A 299 20.14 25.16 -5.12
CA ARG A 299 20.74 25.36 -6.46
C ARG A 299 20.10 26.51 -7.25
N THR A 300 20.96 27.41 -7.73
CA THR A 300 20.59 28.48 -8.66
C THR A 300 20.42 27.95 -10.09
N SER A 301 19.47 28.54 -10.83
CA SER A 301 19.16 28.42 -12.28
C SER A 301 18.27 27.26 -12.77
N GLU A 302 17.07 27.67 -13.18
CA GLU A 302 16.07 27.02 -14.05
C GLU A 302 15.32 25.77 -13.54
N PRO A 303 14.00 25.66 -13.88
CA PRO A 303 13.17 24.53 -13.49
C PRO A 303 13.48 23.32 -14.37
N GLN A 304 14.41 22.48 -13.94
CA GLN A 304 14.57 21.15 -14.51
C GLN A 304 13.35 20.30 -14.13
N SER A 305 12.65 19.77 -15.12
CA SER A 305 11.70 18.69 -14.90
C SER A 305 12.47 17.44 -14.51
N PHE A 306 12.26 16.97 -13.28
CA PHE A 306 12.82 15.70 -12.83
C PHE A 306 12.05 14.55 -13.50
N ASP A 307 12.70 13.85 -14.41
CA ASP A 307 12.15 12.63 -15.01
C ASP A 307 12.32 11.45 -14.04
N THR A 308 11.25 10.68 -13.85
CA THR A 308 11.25 9.39 -13.12
C THR A 308 11.13 8.24 -14.13
N HIS A 309 11.81 7.13 -13.87
CA HIS A 309 11.57 5.87 -14.59
C HIS A 309 10.22 5.25 -14.22
N TRP A 310 9.94 5.16 -12.92
CA TRP A 310 8.67 4.69 -12.37
C TRP A 310 8.49 5.23 -10.94
N LYS A 311 7.29 5.02 -10.39
CA LYS A 311 6.94 5.29 -9.00
C LYS A 311 5.92 4.25 -8.50
N GLN A 312 5.99 3.83 -7.24
CA GLN A 312 5.06 2.87 -6.63
C GLN A 312 4.70 3.30 -5.21
N SER A 313 3.44 3.10 -4.78
CA SER A 313 3.02 3.33 -3.39
C SER A 313 3.54 2.23 -2.47
N VAL A 314 4.04 2.60 -1.28
CA VAL A 314 4.61 1.69 -0.28
C VAL A 314 3.75 1.70 1.00
N TYR A 315 3.50 0.52 1.56
CA TYR A 315 2.73 0.34 2.79
C TYR A 315 3.48 -0.60 3.74
N LEU A 316 3.91 -0.07 4.88
CA LEU A 316 4.60 -0.80 5.96
C LEU A 316 3.73 -0.78 7.23
N ILE A 317 4.11 -1.59 8.23
CA ILE A 317 3.34 -1.80 9.48
C ILE A 317 2.95 -0.48 10.16
N ASP A 318 3.86 0.49 10.21
CA ASP A 318 3.64 1.80 10.84
C ASP A 318 3.79 2.98 9.85
N PHE A 319 4.00 2.75 8.55
CA PHE A 319 4.33 3.82 7.59
C PHE A 319 3.60 3.66 6.26
N GLN A 320 3.30 4.78 5.61
CA GLN A 320 2.81 4.83 4.23
C GLN A 320 3.75 5.70 3.40
N GLY A 321 3.85 5.49 2.10
CA GLY A 321 4.86 6.18 1.32
C GLY A 321 4.83 5.94 -0.18
N ILE A 322 5.93 6.32 -0.82
CA ILE A 322 6.20 6.10 -2.22
C ILE A 322 7.65 5.67 -2.41
N GLU A 323 7.90 4.80 -3.38
CA GLU A 323 9.21 4.48 -3.92
C GLU A 323 9.31 5.04 -5.34
N ILE A 324 10.45 5.64 -5.68
CA ILE A 324 10.69 6.41 -6.91
C ILE A 324 12.08 6.08 -7.44
N LEU A 325 12.16 5.77 -8.73
CA LEU A 325 13.43 5.64 -9.44
C LEU A 325 13.67 6.87 -10.34
N TRP A 326 14.70 7.65 -10.03
CA TRP A 326 15.02 8.90 -10.74
C TRP A 326 15.96 8.68 -11.93
N LYS A 327 15.68 9.38 -13.03
CA LYS A 327 16.39 9.21 -14.31
C LYS A 327 17.58 10.14 -14.48
N GLU A 328 17.37 11.46 -14.36
CA GLU A 328 18.40 12.50 -14.47
C GLU A 328 18.00 13.74 -13.63
N PRO A 329 18.94 14.60 -13.18
CA PRO A 329 20.39 14.55 -13.40
C PRO A 329 21.15 13.75 -12.32
N SER A 330 20.46 13.22 -11.32
CA SER A 330 21.03 12.36 -10.29
C SER A 330 20.26 11.05 -10.27
N ILE A 331 20.99 9.96 -10.04
CA ILE A 331 20.56 8.60 -10.35
C ILE A 331 20.50 7.85 -9.03
N PHE A 332 19.29 7.88 -8.45
CA PHE A 332 19.02 7.37 -7.12
C PHE A 332 17.66 6.67 -7.10
N LEU A 333 17.59 5.64 -6.26
CA LEU A 333 16.36 5.03 -5.82
C LEU A 333 15.98 5.69 -4.49
N GLU A 334 14.75 6.18 -4.38
CA GLU A 334 14.26 6.90 -3.21
C GLU A 334 12.96 6.29 -2.69
N ALA A 335 12.88 6.07 -1.38
CA ALA A 335 11.64 5.79 -0.69
C ALA A 335 11.34 6.92 0.30
N PHE A 336 10.21 7.59 0.13
CA PHE A 336 9.66 8.54 1.09
C PHE A 336 8.54 7.89 1.87
N LEU A 337 8.72 7.75 3.18
CA LEU A 337 7.80 7.11 4.10
C LEU A 337 7.34 8.12 5.17
N TYR A 338 6.09 8.08 5.57
CA TYR A 338 5.55 8.94 6.62
C TYR A 338 4.63 8.18 7.58
N ASN A 339 4.68 8.58 8.85
CA ASN A 339 3.69 8.23 9.87
C ASN A 339 3.00 9.53 10.31
N LYS A 340 1.67 9.58 10.13
CA LYS A 340 0.84 10.74 10.45
C LYS A 340 0.75 11.04 11.94
N ASP A 341 0.57 10.01 12.76
CA ASP A 341 0.18 10.14 14.16
C ASP A 341 1.36 10.51 15.06
N GLU A 342 2.55 9.98 14.75
CA GLU A 342 3.82 10.34 15.37
C GLU A 342 4.48 11.57 14.71
N GLN A 343 3.93 12.06 13.60
CA GLN A 343 4.47 13.17 12.79
C GLN A 343 5.94 12.93 12.37
N ILE A 344 6.25 11.76 11.81
CA ILE A 344 7.61 11.41 11.36
C ILE A 344 7.62 11.19 9.85
N ALA A 345 8.62 11.76 9.19
CA ALA A 345 8.98 11.46 7.81
C ALA A 345 10.35 10.79 7.75
N ILE A 346 10.51 9.86 6.81
CA ILE A 346 11.72 9.11 6.54
C ILE A 346 11.99 9.16 5.05
N PHE A 347 13.23 9.49 4.68
CA PHE A 347 13.73 9.42 3.31
C PHE A 347 14.84 8.38 3.27
N LEU A 348 14.66 7.32 2.50
CA LEU A 348 15.71 6.35 2.19
C LEU A 348 16.18 6.61 0.76
N LEU A 349 17.46 6.94 0.55
CA LEU A 349 18.02 7.23 -0.76
C LEU A 349 19.25 6.37 -1.03
N GLU A 350 19.21 5.56 -2.08
CA GLU A 350 20.38 4.86 -2.60
C GLU A 350 20.98 5.60 -3.79
N GLU A 351 22.29 5.84 -3.77
CA GLU A 351 23.00 6.45 -4.90
C GLU A 351 23.77 5.38 -5.70
N PHE A 352 23.48 5.23 -6.99
CA PHE A 352 24.17 4.27 -7.87
C PHE A 352 25.56 4.75 -8.31
N GLN A 353 26.49 3.82 -8.52
CA GLN A 353 27.83 4.09 -9.07
C GLN A 353 27.83 4.28 -10.58
N ASP A 354 27.22 3.34 -11.32
CA ASP A 354 27.06 3.44 -12.77
C ASP A 354 25.63 3.90 -13.10
N PRO A 355 25.46 5.06 -13.76
CA PRO A 355 24.19 5.52 -14.34
C PRO A 355 23.34 4.44 -15.01
N LYS A 356 23.98 3.49 -15.70
CA LYS A 356 23.32 2.47 -16.52
C LYS A 356 22.60 1.40 -15.70
N VAL A 357 22.88 1.27 -14.40
CA VAL A 357 22.14 0.33 -13.54
C VAL A 357 20.66 0.68 -13.51
N VAL A 358 20.32 1.97 -13.54
CA VAL A 358 18.93 2.44 -13.54
C VAL A 358 18.19 2.16 -14.85
N GLU A 359 18.91 2.12 -15.99
CA GLU A 359 18.33 1.65 -17.26
C GLU A 359 17.93 0.16 -17.23
N LEU A 360 18.41 -0.62 -16.25
CA LEU A 360 18.10 -2.04 -16.06
C LEU A 360 16.98 -2.31 -15.03
N ILE A 361 16.55 -1.29 -14.28
CA ILE A 361 15.46 -1.39 -13.28
C ILE A 361 14.21 -0.74 -13.89
N ASP A 362 13.68 -1.34 -14.96
CA ASP A 362 12.55 -0.79 -15.72
C ASP A 362 11.20 -0.89 -14.99
N ASN A 363 11.13 -1.69 -13.92
CA ASN A 363 9.97 -1.83 -13.05
C ASN A 363 10.37 -2.11 -11.59
N PRO A 364 9.48 -1.88 -10.60
CA PRO A 364 9.79 -2.04 -9.18
C PRO A 364 10.19 -3.46 -8.77
N SER A 365 9.62 -4.52 -9.37
CA SER A 365 9.93 -5.91 -9.01
C SER A 365 11.37 -6.33 -9.35
N LEU A 366 12.13 -5.50 -10.05
CA LEU A 366 13.56 -5.68 -10.25
C LEU A 366 14.41 -5.10 -9.11
N VAL A 367 13.89 -4.19 -8.28
CA VAL A 367 14.64 -3.55 -7.18
C VAL A 367 15.26 -4.59 -6.26
N GLU A 368 14.51 -5.59 -5.79
CA GLU A 368 15.00 -6.69 -4.95
C GLU A 368 16.26 -7.40 -5.51
N ASN A 369 16.41 -7.46 -6.84
CA ASN A 369 17.56 -8.09 -7.49
C ASN A 369 18.76 -7.13 -7.63
N PHE A 370 18.49 -5.83 -7.80
CA PHE A 370 19.51 -4.80 -8.02
C PHE A 370 20.01 -4.14 -6.74
N SER A 371 19.12 -3.89 -5.77
CA SER A 371 19.44 -3.49 -4.39
C SER A 371 18.57 -4.24 -3.37
N PRO A 372 18.89 -5.51 -3.08
CA PRO A 372 18.29 -6.22 -1.95
C PRO A 372 18.54 -5.51 -0.62
N SER A 373 19.65 -4.77 -0.46
CA SER A 373 19.90 -4.05 0.77
C SER A 373 18.99 -2.84 0.97
N PHE A 374 18.68 -2.07 -0.08
CA PHE A 374 17.70 -0.99 0.01
C PHE A 374 16.32 -1.53 0.40
N GLN A 375 15.86 -2.59 -0.27
CA GLN A 375 14.56 -3.18 0.00
C GLN A 375 14.43 -3.68 1.45
N HIS A 376 15.41 -4.47 1.94
CA HIS A 376 15.38 -4.97 3.32
C HIS A 376 15.42 -3.83 4.34
N ILE A 377 16.25 -2.80 4.12
CA ILE A 377 16.27 -1.62 4.99
C ILE A 377 14.87 -0.97 4.99
N MET A 378 14.27 -0.74 3.83
CA MET A 378 12.94 -0.15 3.70
C MET A 378 11.87 -0.95 4.45
N GLU A 379 11.76 -2.25 4.17
CA GLU A 379 10.74 -3.14 4.75
C GLU A 379 10.88 -3.31 6.27
N SER A 380 12.11 -3.18 6.79
CA SER A 380 12.38 -3.23 8.22
C SER A 380 11.92 -1.99 9.00
N ILE A 381 11.56 -0.88 8.32
CA ILE A 381 11.23 0.38 8.97
C ILE A 381 9.88 0.30 9.71
N GLN A 382 9.93 0.49 11.03
CA GLN A 382 8.74 0.50 11.90
C GLN A 382 8.94 1.42 13.11
N LEU A 383 7.85 1.72 13.83
CA LEU A 383 7.92 2.44 15.09
C LEU A 383 8.40 1.50 16.21
N TRP A 384 9.45 1.91 16.91
CA TRP A 384 9.95 1.20 18.08
C TRP A 384 8.96 1.28 19.23
N LYS A 385 8.33 0.15 19.54
CA LYS A 385 7.45 -0.06 20.69
C LYS A 385 8.25 -0.77 21.80
N PRO A 386 8.53 -0.10 22.94
CA PRO A 386 9.43 -0.60 23.99
C PRO A 386 8.83 -1.69 24.88
#